data_AF-A0A849QC31-F1
#
_entry.id   AF-A0A849QC31-F1
#
_cell.length_a   1.000
_cell.length_b   1.000
_cell.length_c   1.000
_cell.angle_alpha   90.00
_cell.angle_beta   90.00
_cell.angle_gamma   90.00
#
_symmetry.space_group_name_H-M   'P 1'
#
loop_
_entity.id
_entity.type
_entity.pdbx_description
1 polymer ?
#
loop_
_entity_poly.entity_id
_entity_poly.type
_entity_poly.pdbx_seq_one_letter_code
_entity_poly.pdbx_strand_id
1 'polypeptide(L)'
;RLEDTQMLRAAGDVSYMAGVVSVLNGEDRAQVFASGNVTARSNTEKKARRLMHRVELSIRRALKCHGCGVCVGQCPNDVIVIEDGVAVIGDGCVHCGKCIEVCPVVKFG
;
A
#
# COMPACT_ATOMS: atom_id res chain seq x y z
N ARG A 1 -11.31 4.11 4.41
CA ARG A 1 -10.45 4.46 3.24
C ARG A 1 -9.28 3.50 3.05
N LEU A 2 -8.37 3.33 4.02
CA LEU A 2 -7.25 2.37 3.85
C LEU A 2 -7.74 0.92 3.72
N GLU A 3 -8.82 0.61 4.42
CA GLU A 3 -9.54 -0.67 4.38
C GLU A 3 -10.26 -0.79 3.04
N ASP A 4 -11.05 0.22 2.65
CA ASP A 4 -11.87 0.20 1.44
C ASP A 4 -11.02 0.04 0.16
N THR A 5 -9.86 0.69 0.09
CA THR A 5 -8.97 0.62 -1.07
C THR A 5 -8.01 -0.57 -1.06
N GLN A 6 -7.83 -1.21 0.08
CA GLN A 6 -6.84 -2.28 0.30
C GLN A 6 -5.41 -1.90 -0.19
N MET A 7 -5.10 -0.61 -0.31
CA MET A 7 -3.90 -0.12 -1.01
C MET A 7 -2.59 -0.57 -0.35
N LEU A 8 -2.62 -0.85 0.95
CA LEU A 8 -1.49 -1.35 1.73
C LEU A 8 -1.02 -2.74 1.27
N ARG A 9 -1.86 -3.48 0.52
CA ARG A 9 -1.45 -4.70 -0.18
C ARG A 9 -0.35 -4.44 -1.22
N ALA A 10 -0.03 -3.22 -1.60
CA ALA A 10 1.15 -2.97 -2.42
C ALA A 10 2.47 -3.11 -1.63
N ALA A 11 2.42 -3.03 -0.29
CA ALA A 11 3.58 -3.08 0.59
C ALA A 11 3.78 -4.45 1.27
N GLY A 12 2.72 -5.22 1.48
CA GLY A 12 2.78 -6.53 2.13
C GLY A 12 1.39 -7.09 2.46
N ASP A 13 1.35 -8.21 3.18
CA ASP A 13 0.13 -8.79 3.72
C ASP A 13 -0.42 -7.89 4.83
N VAL A 14 -1.73 -7.65 4.83
CA VAL A 14 -2.35 -6.62 5.67
C VAL A 14 -3.32 -7.25 6.67
N SER A 15 -3.21 -6.83 7.93
CA SER A 15 -4.16 -7.15 8.99
C SER A 15 -4.64 -5.87 9.67
N TYR A 16 -5.96 -5.70 9.74
CA TYR A 16 -6.60 -4.55 10.36
C TYR A 16 -7.07 -4.94 11.76
N MET A 17 -6.69 -4.14 12.75
CA MET A 17 -7.12 -4.29 14.15
C MET A 17 -7.57 -2.92 14.67
N ALA A 18 -8.28 -2.90 15.79
CA ALA A 18 -8.76 -1.66 16.39
C ALA A 18 -7.60 -0.66 16.61
N GLY A 19 -7.60 0.43 15.85
CA GLY A 19 -6.62 1.51 15.95
C GLY A 19 -5.24 1.24 15.35
N VAL A 20 -5.01 0.09 14.69
CA VAL A 20 -3.72 -0.24 14.08
C VAL A 20 -3.87 -1.14 12.85
N VAL A 21 -3.12 -0.83 11.80
CA VAL A 21 -2.96 -1.67 10.62
C VAL A 21 -1.55 -2.23 10.59
N SER A 22 -1.42 -3.55 10.52
CA SER A 22 -0.14 -4.24 10.39
C SER A 22 0.09 -4.66 8.94
N VAL A 23 1.29 -4.40 8.43
CA VAL A 23 1.75 -4.82 7.11
C VAL A 23 2.97 -5.73 7.29
N LEU A 24 2.91 -6.94 6.73
CA LEU A 24 3.96 -7.96 6.80
C LEU A 24 4.59 -8.17 5.42
N ASN A 25 5.91 -8.17 5.33
CA ASN A 25 6.64 -8.51 4.10
C ASN A 25 7.77 -9.49 4.45
N GLY A 26 7.44 -10.79 4.42
CA GLY A 26 8.31 -11.82 4.99
C GLY A 26 8.47 -11.62 6.50
N GLU A 27 9.71 -11.45 6.96
CA GLU A 27 10.03 -11.18 8.37
C GLU A 27 9.90 -9.70 8.76
N ASP A 28 9.75 -8.81 7.77
CA ASP A 28 9.67 -7.37 8.01
C ASP A 28 8.23 -6.97 8.36
N ARG A 29 8.07 -6.09 9.37
CA ARG A 29 6.75 -5.64 9.81
C ARG A 29 6.68 -4.12 9.89
N ALA A 30 5.62 -3.54 9.35
CA ALA A 30 5.22 -2.16 9.59
C ALA A 30 3.87 -2.09 10.32
N GLN A 31 3.70 -1.08 11.15
CA GLN A 31 2.45 -0.79 11.86
C GLN A 31 2.09 0.68 11.66
N VAL A 32 0.86 0.91 11.21
CA VAL A 32 0.27 2.23 11.01
C VAL A 32 -0.80 2.41 12.08
N PHE A 33 -0.61 3.36 12.97
CA PHE A 33 -1.53 3.62 14.08
C PHE A 33 -2.55 4.69 13.67
N ALA A 34 -3.75 4.63 14.24
CA ALA A 34 -4.79 5.65 14.05
C ALA A 34 -4.35 7.06 14.47
N SER A 35 -3.34 7.17 15.34
CA SER A 35 -2.69 8.44 15.71
C SER A 35 -1.78 9.03 14.63
N GLY A 36 -1.63 8.36 13.48
CA GLY A 36 -0.80 8.80 12.35
C GLY A 36 0.65 8.33 12.42
N ASN A 37 1.07 7.70 13.52
CA ASN A 37 2.43 7.17 13.64
C ASN A 37 2.62 5.91 12.80
N VAL A 38 3.80 5.77 12.18
CA VAL A 38 4.20 4.56 11.46
C VAL A 38 5.49 4.02 12.06
N THR A 39 5.50 2.74 12.42
CA THR A 39 6.73 2.04 12.86
C THR A 39 7.06 0.94 11.86
N ALA A 40 8.34 0.72 11.61
CA ALA A 40 8.82 -0.41 10.81
C ALA A 40 9.93 -1.14 11.56
N ARG A 41 9.89 -2.47 11.57
CA ARG A 41 10.87 -3.34 12.20
C ARG A 41 11.36 -4.36 11.17
N SER A 42 12.67 -4.56 11.15
CA SER A 42 13.36 -5.50 10.26
C SER A 42 14.71 -5.87 10.89
N ASN A 43 15.39 -6.87 10.34
CA ASN A 43 16.73 -7.26 10.73
C ASN A 43 17.83 -6.28 10.28
N THR A 44 17.52 -5.33 9.39
CA THR A 44 18.44 -4.26 8.99
C THR A 44 17.72 -2.92 8.89
N GLU A 45 18.44 -1.83 9.18
CA GLU A 45 17.91 -0.47 9.01
C GLU A 45 17.47 -0.20 7.57
N LYS A 46 18.25 -0.67 6.58
CA LYS A 46 17.95 -0.49 5.16
C LYS A 46 16.60 -1.09 4.77
N LYS A 47 16.30 -2.31 5.23
CA LYS A 47 15.00 -2.95 4.98
C LYS A 47 13.86 -2.26 5.73
N ALA A 48 14.07 -1.88 6.99
CA ALA A 48 13.07 -1.14 7.77
C ALA A 48 12.69 0.19 7.07
N ARG A 49 13.70 0.95 6.61
CA ARG A 49 13.50 2.19 5.85
C ARG A 49 12.77 1.95 4.55
N ARG A 50 13.11 0.88 3.81
CA ARG A 50 12.43 0.52 2.56
C ARG A 50 10.97 0.18 2.79
N LEU A 51 10.65 -0.64 3.80
CA LEU A 51 9.29 -1.01 4.12
C LEU A 51 8.47 0.20 4.56
N MET A 52 9.04 1.04 5.44
CA MET A 52 8.42 2.29 5.89
C MET A 52 8.05 3.18 4.70
N HIS A 53 8.97 3.36 3.76
CA HIS A 53 8.72 4.16 2.57
C HIS A 53 7.61 3.56 1.68
N ARG A 54 7.60 2.24 1.45
CA ARG A 54 6.54 1.58 0.67
C ARG A 54 5.15 1.74 1.31
N VAL A 55 5.08 1.66 2.63
CA VAL A 55 3.84 1.87 3.39
C VAL A 55 3.39 3.32 3.27
N GLU A 56 4.29 4.28 3.44
CA GLU A 56 4.01 5.71 3.28
C GLU A 56 3.41 6.03 1.89
N LEU A 57 4.04 5.54 0.81
CA LEU A 57 3.56 5.74 -0.56
C LEU A 57 2.17 5.11 -0.77
N SER A 58 1.94 3.94 -0.18
CA SER A 58 0.65 3.24 -0.26
C SER A 58 -0.46 4.02 0.46
N ILE A 59 -0.17 4.58 1.64
CA ILE A 59 -1.09 5.46 2.38
C ILE A 59 -1.38 6.73 1.57
N ARG A 60 -0.34 7.40 1.05
CA ARG A 60 -0.49 8.61 0.23
C ARG A 60 -1.40 8.35 -0.97
N ARG A 61 -1.17 7.25 -1.68
CA ARG A 61 -2.00 6.84 -2.82
C ARG A 61 -3.43 6.56 -2.42
N ALA A 62 -3.67 5.87 -1.30
CA ALA A 62 -5.03 5.58 -0.83
C ALA A 62 -5.83 6.86 -0.53
N LEU A 63 -5.19 7.86 0.08
CA LEU A 63 -5.85 9.10 0.48
C LEU A 63 -6.13 10.05 -0.70
N LYS A 64 -5.21 10.09 -1.67
CA LYS A 64 -5.25 11.00 -2.82
C LYS A 64 -5.65 10.30 -4.13
N CYS A 65 -6.21 9.08 -4.07
CA CYS A 65 -6.64 8.38 -5.28
C CYS A 65 -7.81 9.12 -5.94
N HIS A 66 -7.73 9.31 -7.26
CA HIS A 66 -8.79 9.92 -8.08
C HIS A 66 -9.30 8.98 -9.18
N GLY A 67 -9.07 7.67 -9.06
CA GLY A 67 -9.67 6.69 -9.97
C GLY A 67 -9.16 6.68 -11.42
N CYS A 68 -8.00 7.28 -11.71
CA CYS A 68 -7.50 7.44 -13.09
C CYS A 68 -7.23 6.14 -13.88
N GLY A 69 -7.26 4.97 -13.26
CA GLY A 69 -7.14 3.68 -13.95
C GLY A 69 -5.73 3.26 -14.39
N VAL A 70 -4.71 4.13 -14.37
CA VAL A 70 -3.35 3.80 -14.87
C VAL A 70 -2.74 2.56 -14.21
N CYS A 71 -3.07 2.32 -12.94
CA CYS A 71 -2.56 1.16 -12.20
C CYS A 71 -3.17 -0.18 -12.63
N VAL A 72 -4.37 -0.17 -13.22
CA VAL A 72 -5.10 -1.39 -13.62
C VAL A 72 -4.29 -2.14 -14.67
N GLY A 73 -3.97 -1.49 -15.78
CA GLY A 73 -3.17 -2.10 -16.87
C GLY A 73 -1.69 -2.31 -16.53
N GLN A 74 -1.23 -1.97 -15.33
CA GLN A 74 0.14 -2.18 -14.88
C GLN A 74 0.25 -3.32 -13.86
N CYS A 75 -0.87 -3.83 -13.37
CA CYS A 75 -0.88 -4.99 -12.49
C CYS A 75 -0.64 -6.25 -13.32
N PRO A 76 0.46 -7.00 -13.11
CA PRO A 76 0.72 -8.21 -13.88
C PRO A 76 -0.21 -9.39 -13.54
N ASN A 77 -0.98 -9.27 -12.45
CA ASN A 77 -1.91 -10.29 -11.98
C ASN A 77 -3.38 -9.87 -12.18
N ASP A 78 -3.63 -8.70 -12.77
CA ASP A 78 -4.98 -8.18 -13.01
C ASP A 78 -5.88 -8.09 -11.75
N VAL A 79 -5.27 -7.85 -10.58
CA VAL A 79 -5.98 -7.79 -9.29
C VAL A 79 -6.38 -6.37 -8.85
N ILE A 80 -6.35 -5.39 -9.75
CA ILE A 80 -6.71 -4.00 -9.43
C ILE A 80 -7.92 -3.60 -10.24
N VAL A 81 -8.96 -3.12 -9.56
CA VAL A 81 -10.19 -2.61 -10.17
C VAL A 81 -10.43 -1.16 -9.74
N ILE A 82 -11.28 -0.45 -10.48
CA ILE A 82 -11.79 0.86 -10.06
C ILE A 82 -13.22 0.65 -9.55
N GLU A 83 -13.43 0.95 -8.27
CA GLU A 83 -14.72 0.87 -7.59
C GLU A 83 -14.98 2.22 -6.92
N ASP A 84 -16.19 2.76 -7.04
CA ASP A 84 -16.60 4.04 -6.46
C ASP A 84 -15.61 5.20 -6.70
N GLY A 85 -15.01 5.23 -7.90
CA GLY A 85 -14.07 6.27 -8.31
C GLY A 85 -12.67 6.17 -7.68
N VAL A 86 -12.32 5.05 -7.03
CA VAL A 86 -10.99 4.79 -6.47
C VAL A 86 -10.46 3.41 -6.89
N ALA A 87 -9.14 3.26 -6.87
CA ALA A 87 -8.52 1.95 -7.13
C ALA A 87 -8.57 1.07 -5.88
N VAL A 88 -9.04 -0.17 -6.06
CA VAL A 88 -9.10 -1.22 -5.03
C VAL A 88 -8.15 -2.35 -5.44
N ILE A 89 -7.29 -2.79 -4.51
CA ILE A 89 -6.38 -3.93 -4.72
C ILE A 89 -7.03 -5.19 -4.14
N GLY A 90 -7.39 -6.13 -5.00
CA GLY A 90 -7.97 -7.41 -4.64
C GLY A 90 -6.96 -8.44 -4.11
N ASP A 91 -7.46 -9.65 -3.91
CA ASP A 91 -6.66 -10.81 -3.52
C ASP A 91 -5.74 -11.25 -4.67
N GLY A 92 -4.61 -11.90 -4.34
CA GLY A 92 -3.59 -12.30 -5.33
C GLY A 92 -2.53 -11.23 -5.64
N CYS A 93 -2.54 -10.10 -4.92
CA CYS A 93 -1.46 -9.12 -4.99
C CYS A 93 -0.16 -9.70 -4.42
N VAL A 94 0.88 -9.75 -5.24
CA VAL A 94 2.23 -10.23 -4.85
C VAL A 94 3.15 -9.09 -4.36
N HIS A 95 2.57 -7.95 -4.00
CA HIS A 95 3.28 -6.77 -3.49
C HIS A 95 4.44 -6.30 -4.39
N CYS A 96 4.32 -6.40 -5.71
CA CYS A 96 5.41 -6.09 -6.65
C CYS A 96 5.73 -4.59 -6.77
N GLY A 97 4.82 -3.70 -6.38
CA GLY A 97 5.03 -2.25 -6.37
C GLY A 97 4.79 -1.51 -7.70
N LYS A 98 4.63 -2.21 -8.83
CA LYS A 98 4.42 -1.57 -10.16
C LYS A 98 3.30 -0.55 -10.18
N CYS A 99 2.17 -0.86 -9.54
CA CYS A 99 1.02 0.04 -9.46
C CYS A 99 1.28 1.33 -8.66
N ILE A 100 2.26 1.31 -7.75
CA ILE A 100 2.72 2.50 -7.00
C ILE A 100 3.65 3.34 -7.87
N GLU A 101 4.60 2.71 -8.57
CA GLU A 101 5.61 3.38 -9.40
C GLU A 101 5.00 4.21 -10.53
N VAL A 102 3.92 3.73 -11.14
CA VAL A 102 3.21 4.43 -12.22
C VAL A 102 2.22 5.47 -11.74
N CYS A 103 1.91 5.51 -10.44
CA CYS A 103 0.83 6.34 -9.92
C CYS A 103 1.21 7.83 -9.93
N PRO A 104 0.47 8.71 -10.65
CA PRO A 104 0.81 10.15 -10.72
C PRO A 104 0.81 10.83 -9.36
N VAL A 105 -0.07 10.41 -8.46
CA VAL A 105 -0.18 10.89 -7.06
C VAL A 105 1.11 10.67 -6.27
N VAL A 106 1.81 9.58 -6.55
CA VAL A 106 3.07 9.21 -5.88
C VAL A 106 4.26 9.82 -6.60
N LYS A 107 4.24 9.85 -7.93
CA LYS A 107 5.36 10.31 -8.75
C LYS A 107 5.56 11.84 -8.71
N PHE A 108 4.47 12.61 -8.55
CA PHE A 108 4.51 14.07 -8.66
C PHE A 108 3.95 14.81 -7.44
N GLY A 109 3.49 14.10 -6.39
CA GLY A 109 2.74 14.69 -5.27
C GLY A 109 3.30 14.39 -3.89
#